data_AF-A0A2E9ILK7-F1
#
_entry.id   AF-A0A2E9ILK7-F1
#
_cell.length_a   1.000
_cell.length_b   1.000
_cell.length_c   1.000
_cell.angle_alpha   90.00
_cell.angle_beta   90.00
_cell.angle_gamma   90.00
#
_symmetry.space_group_name_H-M   'P 1'
#
loop_
_entity.id
_entity.type
_entity.pdbx_description
1 polymer ?
#
loop_
_entity_poly.entity_id
_entity_poly.type
_entity_poly.pdbx_seq_one_letter_code
_entity_poly.pdbx_strand_id
1 'polypeptide(L)'
;MPDLYEYNGGLDLINDDTSLDKDDDGLSNLLEYQIGTQVNYFDSDGDLYPDGFEYQTTGFDPLVPHVGATTSDLDEDGLSDFYEMMLGTDPNDT
;
A
#
# COMPACT_ATOMS: atom_id res chain seq x y z
N MET A 1 16.38 10.28 0.08
CA MET A 1 15.34 10.94 0.92
C MET A 1 16.05 11.58 2.11
N PRO A 2 15.41 12.18 3.13
CA PRO A 2 16.14 12.61 4.32
C PRO A 2 16.67 11.41 5.12
N ASP A 3 17.91 11.47 5.62
CA ASP A 3 18.55 10.37 6.36
C ASP A 3 17.69 9.84 7.53
N LEU A 4 16.96 10.72 8.24
CA LEU A 4 16.09 10.31 9.33
C LEU A 4 14.90 9.47 8.85
N TYR A 5 14.36 9.80 7.67
CA TYR A 5 13.29 9.04 7.05
C TYR A 5 13.79 7.66 6.64
N GLU A 6 14.93 7.61 5.96
CA GLU A 6 15.58 6.36 5.55
C GLU A 6 15.90 5.48 6.76
N TYR A 7 16.43 6.06 7.84
CA TYR A 7 16.71 5.32 9.07
C TYR A 7 15.45 4.74 9.73
N ASN A 8 14.38 5.54 9.83
CA ASN A 8 13.13 5.09 10.46
C ASN A 8 12.42 4.03 9.61
N GLY A 9 12.45 4.20 8.29
CA GLY A 9 11.92 3.26 7.31
C GLY A 9 12.83 2.05 7.07
N GLY A 10 14.02 1.97 7.66
CA GLY A 10 14.95 0.86 7.44
C GLY A 10 15.44 0.74 5.99
N LEU A 11 15.58 1.86 5.29
CA LEU A 11 16.20 2.00 3.97
C LEU A 11 17.73 2.07 4.08
N ASP A 12 18.41 1.98 2.94
CA ASP A 12 19.87 2.11 2.86
C ASP A 12 20.29 3.58 2.93
N LEU A 13 21.07 3.94 3.94
CA LEU A 13 21.57 5.31 4.16
C LEU A 13 22.70 5.72 3.21
N ILE A 14 23.27 4.77 2.46
CA ILE A 14 24.45 4.96 1.61
C ILE A 14 24.10 4.75 0.15
N ASN A 15 23.34 3.71 -0.16
CA ASN A 15 22.95 3.36 -1.51
C ASN A 15 21.56 3.91 -1.82
N ASP A 16 21.38 4.38 -3.06
CA ASP A 16 20.09 4.87 -3.51
C ASP A 16 19.13 3.70 -3.77
N ASP A 17 18.12 3.56 -2.90
CA ASP A 17 17.02 2.61 -3.01
C ASP A 17 15.68 3.31 -3.25
N THR A 18 15.67 4.58 -3.67
CA THR A 18 14.44 5.36 -3.94
C THR A 18 13.46 4.70 -4.92
N SER A 19 13.98 3.87 -5.83
CA SER A 19 13.20 3.14 -6.84
C SER A 19 12.81 1.72 -6.45
N LEU A 20 13.28 1.25 -5.28
CA LEU A 20 12.84 -0.02 -4.73
C LEU A 20 11.49 0.17 -4.04
N ASP A 21 10.82 -0.95 -3.81
CA ASP A 21 9.60 -1.11 -3.04
C ASP A 21 10.00 -2.00 -1.87
N LYS A 22 10.00 -1.46 -0.65
CA LYS A 22 10.63 -2.13 0.49
C LYS A 22 9.69 -3.12 1.17
N ASP A 23 8.40 -2.84 1.19
CA ASP A 23 7.37 -3.67 1.79
C ASP A 23 6.51 -4.44 0.79
N ASP A 24 6.85 -4.33 -0.50
CA ASP A 24 6.27 -5.08 -1.62
C ASP A 24 4.76 -4.80 -1.79
N ASP A 25 4.34 -3.54 -1.56
CA ASP A 25 2.94 -3.10 -1.59
C ASP A 25 2.52 -2.49 -2.95
N GLY A 26 3.49 -2.24 -3.84
CA GLY A 26 3.30 -1.67 -5.16
C GLY A 26 3.69 -0.20 -5.28
N LEU A 27 4.17 0.46 -4.22
CA LEU A 27 4.74 1.80 -4.27
C LEU A 27 6.26 1.77 -4.15
N SER A 28 6.92 2.74 -4.80
CA SER A 28 8.35 2.92 -4.58
C SER A 28 8.59 3.73 -3.32
N ASN A 29 9.72 3.49 -2.66
CA ASN A 29 10.16 4.19 -1.45
C ASN A 29 10.07 5.73 -1.61
N LEU A 30 10.40 6.23 -2.81
CA LEU A 30 10.29 7.65 -3.12
C LEU A 30 8.86 8.14 -3.22
N LEU A 31 7.96 7.36 -3.84
CA LEU A 31 6.56 7.73 -3.98
C LEU A 31 5.89 7.74 -2.62
N GLU A 32 6.15 6.73 -1.79
CA GLU A 32 5.67 6.67 -0.42
C GLU A 32 6.10 7.88 0.41
N TYR A 33 7.37 8.26 0.32
CA TYR A 33 7.87 9.50 0.93
C TYR A 33 7.12 10.75 0.44
N GLN A 34 6.75 10.79 -0.84
CA GLN A 34 6.04 11.93 -1.45
C GLN A 34 4.57 12.02 -1.04
N ILE A 35 3.90 10.88 -0.87
CA ILE A 35 2.47 10.84 -0.49
C ILE A 35 2.26 10.76 1.02
N GLY A 36 3.30 10.45 1.78
CA GLY A 36 3.29 10.44 3.25
C GLY A 36 3.04 9.08 3.88
N THR A 37 3.06 8.00 3.09
CA THR A 37 2.98 6.62 3.57
C THR A 37 4.33 6.14 4.13
N GLN A 38 4.32 4.94 4.70
CA GLN A 38 5.43 4.35 5.43
C GLN A 38 6.11 3.27 4.60
N VAL A 39 7.32 3.56 4.09
CA VAL A 39 8.17 2.64 3.27
C VAL A 39 8.41 1.23 3.78
N ASN A 40 8.02 0.92 5.01
CA ASN A 40 8.26 -0.37 5.62
C ASN A 40 6.98 -0.97 6.20
N TYR A 41 5.83 -0.47 5.76
CA TYR A 41 4.54 -0.84 6.26
C TYR A 41 3.50 -0.82 5.14
N PHE A 42 3.23 -2.02 4.65
CA PHE A 42 2.34 -2.35 3.54
C PHE A 42 0.96 -1.66 3.54
N ASP A 43 0.47 -1.21 4.69
CA ASP A 43 -0.87 -0.63 4.91
C ASP A 43 -0.73 0.50 5.94
N SER A 44 -0.47 1.72 5.49
CA SER A 44 -0.05 2.84 6.34
C SER A 44 -1.11 3.30 7.32
N ASP A 45 -2.39 3.12 7.01
CA ASP A 45 -3.50 3.58 7.82
C ASP A 45 -4.15 2.48 8.68
N GLY A 46 -3.84 1.21 8.38
CA GLY A 46 -4.20 0.03 9.16
C GLY A 46 -5.61 -0.48 8.89
N ASP A 47 -6.11 -0.34 7.66
CA ASP A 47 -7.46 -0.72 7.26
C ASP A 47 -7.56 -2.05 6.49
N LEU A 48 -6.41 -2.69 6.26
CA LEU A 48 -6.17 -3.93 5.52
C LEU A 48 -6.04 -3.79 3.99
N TYR A 49 -6.04 -2.59 3.42
CA TYR A 49 -5.68 -2.35 2.03
C TYR A 49 -4.20 -1.94 1.89
N PRO A 50 -3.50 -2.35 0.83
CA PRO A 50 -2.14 -1.92 0.59
C PRO A 50 -2.09 -0.46 0.15
N ASP A 51 -1.07 0.31 0.56
CA ASP A 51 -0.97 1.72 0.13
C ASP A 51 -0.92 1.83 -1.40
N GLY A 52 -0.22 0.88 -2.05
CA GLY A 52 -0.17 0.76 -3.50
C GLY A 52 -1.52 0.51 -4.18
N PHE A 53 -2.40 -0.26 -3.56
CA PHE A 53 -3.75 -0.49 -4.05
C PHE A 53 -4.61 0.77 -3.89
N GLU A 54 -4.57 1.39 -2.72
CA GLU A 54 -5.36 2.58 -2.42
C GLU A 54 -4.94 3.77 -3.28
N TYR A 55 -3.64 3.91 -3.55
CA TYR A 55 -3.11 4.93 -4.46
C TYR A 55 -3.62 4.75 -5.91
N GLN A 56 -3.81 3.51 -6.35
CA GLN A 56 -4.23 3.18 -7.72
C GLN A 56 -5.76 3.14 -7.88
N THR A 57 -6.50 2.97 -6.78
CA THR A 57 -7.96 2.78 -6.80
C THR A 57 -8.68 4.07 -6.46
N THR A 58 -9.66 4.45 -7.29
CA THR A 58 -10.41 5.69 -7.07
C THR A 58 -11.32 5.56 -5.85
N GLY A 59 -11.21 6.49 -4.90
CA GLY A 59 -12.07 6.55 -3.71
C GLY A 59 -11.41 6.05 -2.43
N PHE A 60 -10.16 5.60 -2.52
CA PHE A 60 -9.30 5.22 -1.40
C PHE A 60 -8.22 6.29 -1.18
N ASP A 61 -7.66 6.31 0.02
CA ASP A 61 -6.61 7.25 0.43
C ASP A 61 -5.70 6.50 1.42
N PRO A 62 -4.44 6.22 1.05
CA PRO A 62 -3.48 5.44 1.85
C PRO A 62 -3.22 5.92 3.30
N LEU A 63 -3.80 7.04 3.69
CA LEU A 63 -3.64 7.66 5.00
C LEU A 63 -4.97 7.80 5.77
N VAL A 64 -6.07 7.25 5.25
CA VAL A 64 -7.43 7.40 5.79
C VAL A 64 -8.17 6.08 5.79
N PRO A 65 -8.33 5.45 6.98
CA PRO A 65 -8.86 4.09 7.05
C PRO A 65 -10.23 3.93 6.39
N HIS A 66 -10.31 3.02 5.43
CA HIS A 66 -11.52 2.54 4.81
C HIS A 66 -12.14 1.40 5.61
N VAL A 67 -13.46 1.45 5.79
CA VAL A 67 -14.16 0.38 6.51
C VAL A 67 -14.57 -0.71 5.54
N GLY A 68 -14.23 -1.95 5.88
CA GLY A 68 -14.88 -3.10 5.30
C GLY A 68 -14.05 -3.91 4.31
N ALA A 69 -12.71 -3.83 4.29
CA ALA A 69 -11.88 -4.70 3.46
C ALA A 69 -12.29 -6.19 3.45
N THR A 70 -12.75 -6.71 4.59
CA THR A 70 -13.21 -8.11 4.74
C THR A 70 -14.65 -8.39 4.27
N THR A 71 -15.38 -7.37 3.83
CA THR A 71 -16.81 -7.41 3.48
C THR A 71 -17.17 -6.65 2.19
N SER A 72 -16.33 -5.71 1.77
CA SER A 72 -16.40 -5.04 0.47
C SER A 72 -16.07 -6.04 -0.62
N ASP A 73 -16.75 -5.90 -1.75
CA ASP A 73 -16.67 -6.73 -2.95
C ASP A 73 -16.81 -5.73 -4.10
N LEU A 74 -15.68 -5.14 -4.49
CA LEU A 74 -15.61 -3.96 -5.36
C LEU A 74 -16.09 -4.24 -6.78
N ASP A 75 -15.87 -5.45 -7.30
CA ASP A 75 -16.28 -5.89 -8.63
C ASP A 75 -17.56 -6.75 -8.66
N GLU A 76 -18.11 -7.08 -7.50
CA GLU A 76 -19.35 -7.85 -7.31
C GLU A 76 -19.25 -9.30 -7.83
N ASP A 77 -18.06 -9.91 -7.78
CA ASP A 77 -17.83 -11.30 -8.20
C ASP A 77 -18.19 -12.35 -7.11
N GLY A 78 -18.37 -11.89 -5.87
CA GLY A 78 -18.73 -12.69 -4.70
C GLY A 78 -17.57 -13.10 -3.79
N LEU A 79 -16.35 -12.67 -4.08
CA LEU A 79 -15.22 -12.62 -3.14
C LEU A 79 -15.15 -11.23 -2.52
N SER A 80 -14.59 -11.13 -1.30
CA SER A 80 -14.35 -9.80 -0.72
C SER A 80 -12.96 -9.33 -1.10
N ASP A 81 -12.73 -8.02 -1.18
CA ASP A 81 -11.44 -7.44 -1.57
C ASP A 81 -10.26 -8.04 -0.77
N PHE A 82 -10.42 -8.22 0.56
CA PHE A 82 -9.41 -8.85 1.41
C PHE A 82 -9.08 -10.30 1.01
N TYR A 83 -10.10 -11.09 0.64
CA TYR A 83 -9.90 -12.48 0.21
C TYR A 83 -9.21 -12.51 -1.14
N GLU A 84 -9.56 -11.61 -2.04
CA GLU A 84 -8.95 -11.49 -3.35
C GLU A 84 -7.47 -11.14 -3.26
N MET A 85 -7.14 -10.12 -2.47
CA MET A 85 -5.76 -9.77 -2.16
C MET A 85 -4.99 -10.95 -1.54
N MET A 86 -5.61 -11.72 -0.63
CA MET A 86 -4.96 -12.89 -0.02
C MET A 86 -4.74 -14.03 -1.02
N LEU A 87 -5.57 -14.13 -2.05
CA LEU A 87 -5.46 -15.10 -3.14
C LEU A 87 -4.57 -14.59 -4.30
N GLY A 88 -4.19 -13.31 -4.28
CA GLY A 88 -3.47 -12.66 -5.37
C GLY A 88 -4.33 -12.45 -6.62
N THR A 89 -5.65 -12.34 -6.45
CA THR A 89 -6.57 -11.84 -7.49
C THR A 89 -6.72 -10.33 -7.35
N ASP A 90 -7.26 -9.67 -8.37
CA ASP A 90 -7.44 -8.22 -8.40
C ASP A 90 -8.85 -7.91 -7.88
N PRO A 91 -9.00 -7.11 -6.79
CA PRO A 91 -10.31 -6.71 -6.27
C PRO A 91 -11.20 -5.90 -7.23
N ASN A 92 -10.74 -5.66 -8.45
CA ASN A 92 -11.48 -4.95 -9.49
C ASN A 92 -11.64 -5.78 -10.78
N ASP A 93 -11.36 -7.10 -10.77
CA ASP A 93 -11.42 -7.99 -11.94
C ASP A 93 -12.50 -9.06 -11.82
N THR A 94 -13.48 -8.99 -12.74
CA THR A 94 -14.69 -9.83 -12.79
C THR A 94 -14.50 -11.30 -13.20
#